data_AF-A0ABD0LZC5-F1
#
_entry.id   AF-A0ABD0LZC5-F1
#
_cell.length_a   1.000
_cell.length_b   1.000
_cell.length_c   1.000
_cell.angle_alpha   90.00
_cell.angle_beta   90.00
_cell.angle_gamma   90.00
#
_symmetry.space_group_name_H-M   'P 1'
#
loop_
_entity.id
_entity.type
_entity.pdbx_description
1 polymer ?
#
loop_
_entity_poly.entity_id
_entity_poly.type
_entity_poly.pdbx_seq_one_letter_code
_entity_poly.pdbx_strand_id
1 'polypeptide(L)' 'TGTACMFTPPDNLYSESKIGVMLDEDKRLHLYIDGQEKGVVPILLEKSEPEPKWYAYWDLRTSCQQVW' A
#
# COMPACT_ATOMS: atom_id res chain seq x y z
N THR A 1 4.81 -7.61 -17.36
CA THR A 1 4.99 -8.01 -15.96
C THR A 1 4.79 -6.77 -15.13
N GLY A 2 3.75 -6.69 -14.31
CA GLY A 2 3.53 -5.50 -13.48
C GLY A 2 4.35 -5.61 -12.20
N THR A 3 5.10 -4.57 -11.86
CA THR A 3 5.80 -4.49 -10.58
C THR A 3 4.78 -4.23 -9.47
N ALA A 4 4.60 -5.21 -8.57
CA ALA A 4 3.74 -5.06 -7.41
C ALA A 4 4.58 -4.66 -6.19
N CYS A 5 4.22 -3.56 -5.55
CA CYS A 5 4.81 -3.16 -4.28
C CYS A 5 3.92 -3.69 -3.17
N MET A 6 4.46 -4.61 -2.36
CA MET A 6 3.71 -5.26 -1.28
C MET A 6 4.08 -4.62 0.05
N PHE A 7 3.07 -4.36 0.86
CA PHE A 7 3.23 -3.93 2.23
C PHE A 7 2.41 -4.83 3.15
N THR A 8 2.98 -5.22 4.29
CA THR A 8 2.27 -5.96 5.33
C THR A 8 2.04 -5.01 6.51
N PRO A 9 0.78 -4.66 6.82
CA PRO A 9 0.48 -3.84 7.99
C PRO A 9 0.87 -4.54 9.29
N PRO A 10 1.07 -3.77 10.37
CA PRO A 10 1.38 -4.34 11.67
C PRO A 10 0.22 -5.23 12.17
N ASP A 11 0.54 -6.23 13.00
CA ASP A 11 -0.42 -7.25 13.46
C ASP A 11 -1.55 -6.70 14.37
N ASN A 12 -1.49 -5.43 14.74
CA ASN A 12 -2.45 -4.76 15.63
C ASN A 12 -3.56 -4.01 14.87
N LEU A 13 -3.97 -4.50 13.70
CA LEU A 13 -5.17 -4.02 13.04
C LEU A 13 -6.43 -4.69 13.60
N TYR A 14 -7.50 -3.91 13.73
CA TYR A 14 -8.80 -4.36 14.22
C TYR A 14 -9.86 -4.15 13.14
N SER A 15 -11.06 -4.72 13.33
CA SER A 15 -12.12 -4.71 12.31
C SER A 15 -12.50 -3.33 11.77
N GLU A 16 -12.35 -2.28 12.56
CA GLU A 16 -12.69 -0.90 12.19
C GLU A 16 -11.47 -0.06 11.78
N SER A 17 -10.27 -0.65 11.76
CA SER A 17 -9.06 0.06 11.35
C SER A 17 -9.14 0.38 9.86
N LYS A 18 -8.76 1.62 9.50
CA LYS A 18 -8.76 2.10 8.12
C LYS A 18 -7.35 2.14 7.58
N ILE A 19 -7.10 1.42 6.49
CA ILE A 19 -5.83 1.43 5.78
C ILE A 19 -5.94 2.27 4.52
N GLY A 20 -5.03 3.23 4.37
CA GLY A 20 -4.89 4.05 3.18
C GLY A 20 -3.49 3.93 2.58
N VAL A 21 -3.42 3.99 1.26
CA VAL A 21 -2.16 4.13 0.53
C VAL A 21 -2.23 5.32 -0.41
N MET A 22 -1.13 6.05 -0.53
CA MET A 22 -1.01 7.18 -1.45
C MET A 22 0.33 7.13 -2.15
N LEU A 23 0.34 7.29 -3.46
CA LEU A 23 1.58 7.51 -4.21
C LEU A 23 1.75 9.01 -4.41
N ASP A 24 2.89 9.56 -3.97
CA ASP A 24 3.21 10.97 -4.18
C ASP A 24 3.85 11.22 -5.57
N GLU A 25 4.13 12.50 -5.86
CA GLU A 25 4.76 12.94 -7.12
C GLU A 25 6.20 12.41 -7.28
N ASP A 26 6.89 12.14 -6.17
CA ASP A 26 8.23 11.53 -6.13
C ASP A 26 8.17 10.00 -6.26
N LYS A 27 6.99 9.43 -6.52
CA LYS A 27 6.73 7.98 -6.61
C LYS A 27 7.10 7.26 -5.31
N ARG A 28 6.81 7.87 -4.17
CA ARG A 28 6.91 7.27 -2.84
C ARG A 28 5.55 6.76 -2.41
N LEU A 29 5.51 5.55 -1.86
CA LEU A 29 4.28 4.93 -1.38
C LEU A 29 4.10 5.24 0.11
N HIS A 30 3.16 6.11 0.45
CA HIS A 30 2.81 6.47 1.82
C HIS A 30 1.74 5.54 2.37
N LEU A 31 1.91 5.13 3.62
CA LEU A 31 0.93 4.32 4.36
C LEU A 31 0.21 5.16 5.41
N TYR A 32 -1.10 4.96 5.49
CA TYR A 32 -1.97 5.54 6.50
C TYR A 32 -2.69 4.44 7.29
N ILE A 33 -2.73 4.60 8.60
CA ILE A 33 -3.58 3.79 9.49
C ILE A 33 -4.43 4.76 10.31
N ASP A 34 -5.75 4.60 10.22
CA ASP A 34 -6.74 5.45 10.90
C ASP A 34 -6.53 6.95 10.61
N GLY A 35 -6.16 7.26 9.36
CA GLY A 35 -5.91 8.61 8.88
C GLY A 35 -4.54 9.20 9.26
N GLN A 36 -3.71 8.47 10.02
CA GLN A 36 -2.35 8.92 10.37
C GLN A 36 -1.30 8.28 9.48
N GLU A 37 -0.41 9.10 8.92
CA GLU A 37 0.75 8.62 8.18
C GLU A 37 1.68 7.80 9.10
N LYS A 38 2.06 6.61 8.65
CA LYS A 38 2.99 5.72 9.36
C LYS A 38 4.37 5.66 8.70
N GLY A 39 4.49 6.19 7.50
CA GLY A 39 5.75 6.38 6.80
C GLY A 39 5.69 6.01 5.33
N VAL A 40 6.86 6.08 4.70
CA VAL A 40 7.07 5.76 3.29
C VAL A 40 7.58 4.33 3.16
N VAL A 41 6.85 3.53 2.38
CA VAL A 41 7.27 2.20 1.96
C VAL A 41 8.19 2.32 0.76
N PRO A 42 9.41 1.75 0.82
CA PRO A 42 10.31 1.73 -0.32
C PRO A 42 9.68 0.93 -1.46
N ILE A 43 9.56 1.55 -2.63
CA ILE A 43 9.16 0.86 -3.84
C ILE A 43 10.34 0.73 -4.78
N LEU A 44 10.50 -0.46 -5.35
CA LEU A 44 11.49 -0.71 -6.39
C LEU A 44 10.81 -0.47 -7.73
N LEU A 45 11.05 0.71 -8.30
CA LEU A 45 10.68 1.00 -9.68
C LEU A 45 11.88 0.81 -10.58
N GLU A 46 11.74 -0.06 -11.58
CA GLU A 46 12.70 -0.10 -12.67
C GLU A 46 12.61 1.22 -13.45
N LYS A 47 13.71 1.98 -13.49
CA LYS A 47 13.78 3.28 -14.18
C LYS A 47 13.47 3.19 -15.68
N SER A 48 13.50 2.00 -16.25
CA SER A 48 13.28 1.72 -17.67
C SER A 48 11.81 1.61 -18.07
N GLU A 49 10.86 1.59 -17.13
CA GLU A 49 9.44 1.49 -17.49
C GLU A 49 8.82 2.87 -17.79
N PRO A 50 8.06 3.00 -18.89
CA PRO A 50 7.25 4.20 -19.15
C PRO A 50 6.26 4.42 -17.99
N GLU A 51 5.87 5.68 -17.71
CA GLU A 51 5.05 6.03 -16.55
C GLU A 51 3.93 5.01 -16.27
N PRO A 52 4.09 4.18 -15.22
CA PRO A 52 3.21 3.04 -15.04
C PRO A 52 1.83 3.53 -14.60
N LYS A 53 0.78 2.85 -15.08
CA LYS A 53 -0.53 2.97 -14.46
C LYS A 53 -0.51 2.22 -13.13
N TRP A 54 -0.86 2.93 -12.07
CA TRP A 54 -0.89 2.37 -10.72
C TRP A 54 -2.25 1.77 -10.41
N TYR A 55 -2.23 0.57 -9.84
CA TYR A 55 -3.41 -0.09 -9.31
C TYR A 55 -3.14 -0.45 -7.86
N ALA A 56 -4.10 -0.13 -7.00
CA ALA A 56 -4.07 -0.63 -5.64
C ALA A 56 -4.53 -2.09 -5.62
N TYR A 57 -3.80 -2.93 -4.90
CA TYR A 57 -4.09 -4.35 -4.73
C TYR A 57 -4.07 -4.68 -3.25
N TRP A 58 -5.11 -5.38 -2.79
CA TRP A 58 -5.24 -5.83 -1.41
C TRP A 58 -5.31 -7.35 -1.38
N ASP A 59 -4.45 -7.94 -0.56
CA ASP A 59 -4.42 -9.37 -0.30
C ASP A 59 -5.02 -9.63 1.08
N LEU A 60 -6.21 -10.21 1.12
CA LEU A 60 -6.93 -10.49 2.35
C LEU A 60 -6.60 -11.92 2.78
N ARG A 61 -5.81 -12.04 3.85
CA ARG A 61 -5.44 -13.33 4.43
C ARG A 61 -5.67 -13.32 5.92
N THR A 62 -6.05 -14.49 6.42
CA THR A 62 -6.14 -14.82 7.85
C THR A 62 -6.96 -13.82 8.69
N SER A 63 -6.32 -12.79 9.23
CA SER A 63 -6.89 -11.80 10.16
C SER A 63 -7.78 -10.76 9.47
N CYS A 64 -7.67 -10.59 8.16
CA CYS A 64 -8.56 -9.72 7.38
C CYS A 64 -9.31 -10.54 6.34
N GLN A 65 -10.64 -10.42 6.33
CA GLN A 65 -11.53 -11.20 5.46
C GLN A 65 -12.33 -10.32 4.49
N GLN A 66 -12.46 -9.03 4.80
CA GLN A 66 -13.26 -8.10 4.00
C GLN A 66 -12.73 -6.67 4.14
N VAL A 67 -12.82 -5.92 3.05
CA VAL A 67 -12.66 -4.45 3.01
C VAL A 67 -13.99 -3.85 2.56
N TRP A 68 -14.36 -2.71 3.14
CA TRP A 68 -15.60 -1.97 2.88
C TRP A 68 -15.30 -0.54 2.44
#